data_AF-A0A960K6W3-F1
#
_entry.id   AF-A0A960K6W3-F1
#
_cell.length_a   1.000
_cell.length_b   1.000
_cell.length_c   1.000
_cell.angle_alpha   90.00
_cell.angle_beta   90.00
_cell.angle_gamma   90.00
#
_symmetry.space_group_name_H-M   'P 1'
#
loop_
_entity.id
_entity.type
_entity.pdbx_description
1 polymer ?
#
loop_
_entity_poly.entity_id
_entity_poly.type
_entity_poly.pdbx_seq_one_letter_code
_entity_poly.pdbx_strand_id
1 'polypeptide(L)'
;ARESDLVDQASGVSARVAIAGLELLASNLERRALSQGETEVSARLCDLHMLLPAITGKVEMVYEGEQQGPEMVARQIIGQAVKKVFGERFPEVGREVGSGGEDDTGPYATMVQWFAAGNTITLSDEQAFQDFEAELARVPGLLELAEPFGPTREDRALGAEIILEGLHQHLKLAREDLDSQISYKELVKFHLLKPRGRRGDRDVN
;
A
#
# COMPACT_ATOMS: atom_id res chain seq x y z
N ALA A 1 5.60 6.06 12.98
CA ALA A 1 6.42 7.29 13.09
C ALA A 1 7.11 7.42 14.46
N ARG A 2 6.37 7.50 15.58
CA ARG A 2 6.98 7.63 16.93
C ARG A 2 7.78 6.40 17.41
N GLU A 3 7.46 5.24 16.84
CA GLU A 3 8.17 3.97 17.11
C GLU A 3 9.16 3.63 15.99
N SER A 4 9.42 4.55 15.04
CA SER A 4 10.27 4.28 13.88
C SER A 4 11.70 4.75 14.13
N ASP A 5 12.66 3.84 13.97
CA ASP A 5 14.09 4.12 14.09
C ASP A 5 14.64 5.01 12.96
N LEU A 6 13.86 5.22 11.90
CA LEU A 6 14.23 6.06 10.75
C LEU A 6 13.88 7.54 10.95
N VAL A 7 13.19 7.88 12.05
CA VAL A 7 12.71 9.22 12.35
C VAL A 7 13.44 9.77 13.57
N ASP A 8 13.89 11.02 13.49
CA ASP A 8 14.50 11.67 14.65
C ASP A 8 13.42 11.98 15.70
N GLN A 9 13.44 11.24 16.80
CA GLN A 9 12.50 11.42 17.91
C GLN A 9 12.76 12.71 18.71
N ALA A 10 13.98 13.26 18.66
CA ALA A 10 14.30 14.54 19.31
C ALA A 10 13.71 15.74 18.55
N SER A 11 13.47 15.59 17.24
CA SER A 11 12.77 16.58 16.41
C SER A 11 11.27 16.68 16.72
N GLY A 12 10.72 15.65 17.38
CA GLY A 12 9.31 15.55 17.79
C GLY A 12 8.37 15.28 16.62
N VAL A 13 7.76 14.08 16.59
CA VAL A 13 6.63 13.79 15.69
C VAL A 13 5.41 14.61 16.15
N SER A 14 5.28 15.79 15.56
CA SER A 14 4.30 16.80 15.99
C SER A 14 2.89 16.49 15.49
N ALA A 15 1.88 16.98 16.23
CA ALA A 15 0.47 16.91 15.80
C ALA A 15 0.24 17.56 14.41
N ARG A 16 1.14 18.46 13.98
CA ARG A 16 1.09 19.10 12.66
C ARG A 16 1.21 18.12 11.51
N VAL A 17 1.92 16.99 11.70
CA VAL A 17 2.01 15.93 10.68
C VAL A 17 0.63 15.29 10.47
N ALA A 18 -0.04 14.93 11.57
CA ALA A 18 -1.35 14.30 11.54
C ALA A 18 -2.43 15.25 10.99
N ILE A 19 -2.42 16.52 11.41
CA ILE A 19 -3.35 17.53 10.92
C ILE A 19 -3.17 17.74 9.41
N ALA A 20 -1.94 18.01 8.96
CA ALA A 20 -1.68 18.23 7.54
C ALA A 20 -1.94 16.97 6.71
N GLY A 21 -1.66 15.78 7.25
CA GLY A 21 -1.98 14.52 6.60
C GLY A 21 -3.49 14.33 6.40
N LEU A 22 -4.29 14.66 7.42
CA LEU A 22 -5.75 14.60 7.32
C LEU A 22 -6.31 15.64 6.34
N GLU A 23 -5.78 16.86 6.33
CA GLU A 23 -6.16 17.92 5.38
C GLU A 23 -5.83 17.52 3.94
N LEU A 24 -4.65 16.93 3.70
CA LEU A 24 -4.26 16.44 2.38
C LEU A 24 -5.12 15.26 1.94
N LEU A 25 -5.45 14.35 2.86
CA LEU A 25 -6.35 13.24 2.57
C LEU A 25 -7.73 13.76 2.18
N ALA A 26 -8.35 14.61 3.00
CA ALA A 26 -9.66 15.20 2.72
C ALA A 26 -9.66 15.95 1.38
N SER A 27 -8.62 16.74 1.11
CA SER A 27 -8.44 17.44 -0.17
C SER A 27 -8.34 16.46 -1.35
N ASN A 28 -7.69 15.31 -1.17
CA ASN A 28 -7.62 14.29 -2.22
C ASN A 28 -8.98 13.69 -2.52
N LEU A 29 -9.72 13.33 -1.47
CA LEU A 29 -11.04 12.75 -1.59
C LEU A 29 -11.99 13.71 -2.30
N GLU A 30 -12.02 14.98 -1.89
CA GLU A 30 -12.83 16.01 -2.55
C GLU A 30 -12.42 16.21 -4.01
N ARG A 31 -11.11 16.23 -4.32
CA ARG A 31 -10.61 16.32 -5.70
C ARG A 31 -11.11 15.16 -6.55
N ARG A 32 -10.98 13.92 -6.06
CA ARG A 32 -11.46 12.72 -6.74
C ARG A 32 -12.98 12.74 -6.93
N ALA A 33 -13.75 13.15 -5.92
CA ALA A 33 -15.20 13.28 -6.03
C ALA A 33 -15.58 14.20 -7.19
N LEU A 34 -14.98 15.40 -7.20
CA LEU A 34 -15.29 16.43 -8.18
C LEU A 34 -14.85 16.02 -9.60
N SER A 35 -13.70 15.36 -9.74
CA SER A 35 -13.22 14.91 -11.06
C SER A 35 -14.07 13.77 -11.63
N GLN A 36 -14.60 12.90 -10.78
CA GLN A 36 -15.42 11.74 -11.17
C GLN A 36 -16.93 12.03 -11.13
N GLY A 37 -17.36 13.21 -10.67
CA GLY A 37 -18.78 13.55 -10.51
C GLY A 37 -19.48 12.77 -9.39
N GLU A 38 -18.73 12.28 -8.40
CA GLU A 38 -19.27 11.55 -7.25
C GLU A 38 -19.74 12.53 -6.16
N THR A 39 -20.89 12.24 -5.54
CA THR A 39 -21.45 13.07 -4.44
C THR A 39 -21.02 12.61 -3.06
N GLU A 40 -20.53 11.38 -2.96
CA GLU A 40 -20.03 10.78 -1.72
C GLU A 40 -18.62 10.26 -1.95
N VAL A 41 -17.78 10.37 -0.93
CA VAL A 41 -16.41 9.88 -0.97
C VAL A 41 -16.05 9.12 0.29
N SER A 42 -15.27 8.08 0.09
CA SER A 42 -14.68 7.26 1.13
C SER A 42 -13.16 7.23 0.97
N ALA A 43 -12.46 7.13 2.09
CA ALA A 43 -11.01 6.99 2.09
C ALA A 43 -10.61 5.60 1.59
N ARG A 44 -9.65 5.56 0.68
CA ARG A 44 -8.97 4.36 0.20
C ARG A 44 -7.52 4.40 0.66
N LEU A 45 -6.86 3.26 0.68
CA LEU A 45 -5.45 3.16 0.97
C LEU A 45 -4.60 3.81 -0.12
N CYS A 46 -5.01 3.73 -1.39
CA CYS A 46 -4.31 4.43 -2.47
C CYS A 46 -4.28 5.96 -2.30
N ASP A 47 -5.28 6.53 -1.62
CA ASP A 47 -5.32 7.97 -1.28
C ASP A 47 -4.19 8.36 -0.30
N LEU A 48 -3.60 7.40 0.44
CA LEU A 48 -2.56 7.70 1.43
C LEU A 48 -1.24 8.19 0.80
N HIS A 49 -1.02 8.01 -0.50
CA HIS A 49 0.14 8.59 -1.18
C HIS A 49 0.16 10.11 -1.14
N MET A 50 -1.01 10.74 -1.03
CA MET A 50 -1.08 12.20 -0.89
C MET A 50 -0.55 12.71 0.45
N LEU A 51 -0.33 11.83 1.43
CA LEU A 51 0.26 12.22 2.71
C LEU A 51 1.78 12.38 2.63
N LEU A 52 2.43 11.90 1.54
CA LEU A 52 3.88 11.93 1.43
C LEU A 52 4.48 13.32 1.69
N PRO A 53 3.99 14.43 1.12
CA PRO A 53 4.51 15.77 1.41
C PRO A 53 4.28 16.23 2.86
N ALA A 54 3.19 15.77 3.50
CA ALA A 54 2.95 16.06 4.92
C ALA A 54 3.94 15.33 5.82
N ILE A 55 4.36 14.12 5.45
CA ILE A 55 5.35 13.34 6.19
C ILE A 55 6.74 13.90 5.92
N THR A 56 7.17 13.95 4.66
CA THR A 56 8.54 14.34 4.30
C THR A 56 8.86 15.79 4.60
N GLY A 57 7.87 16.70 4.57
CA GLY A 57 8.08 18.11 4.88
C GLY A 57 7.94 18.48 6.37
N LYS A 58 7.56 17.54 7.25
CA LYS A 58 7.28 17.84 8.67
C LYS A 58 7.86 16.81 9.66
N VAL A 59 8.48 15.75 9.16
CA VAL A 59 9.16 14.72 9.95
C VAL A 59 10.64 14.79 9.58
N GLU A 60 11.48 15.06 10.57
CA GLU A 60 12.94 15.00 10.39
C GLU A 60 13.41 13.54 10.46
N MET A 61 14.33 13.17 9.60
CA MET A 61 14.88 11.81 9.55
C MET A 61 16.26 11.75 10.18
N VAL A 62 16.58 10.57 10.73
CA VAL A 62 17.96 10.29 11.13
C VAL A 62 18.83 10.09 9.89
N TYR A 63 20.16 10.06 10.08
CA TYR A 63 21.11 9.92 8.98
C TYR A 63 20.82 8.70 8.08
N GLU A 64 20.46 7.56 8.67
CA GLU A 64 20.09 6.34 7.95
C GLU A 64 18.81 6.52 7.13
N GLY A 65 17.83 7.29 7.62
CA GLY A 65 16.59 7.61 6.90
C GLY A 65 16.85 8.54 5.71
N GLU A 66 17.67 9.57 5.90
CA GLU A 66 18.08 10.49 4.83
C GLU A 66 18.80 9.75 3.68
N GLN A 67 19.65 8.76 4.00
CA GLN A 67 20.31 7.95 2.98
C GLN A 67 19.34 7.10 2.15
N GLN A 68 18.26 6.60 2.74
CA GLN A 68 17.24 5.81 2.02
C GLN A 68 16.36 6.68 1.13
N GLY A 69 16.27 7.97 1.44
CA GLY A 69 15.44 8.95 0.75
C GLY A 69 14.12 9.16 1.48
N PRO A 70 13.72 10.42 1.74
CA PRO A 70 12.62 10.72 2.64
C PRO A 70 11.27 10.18 2.16
N GLU A 71 11.03 10.15 0.85
CA GLU A 71 9.80 9.57 0.32
C GLU A 71 9.72 8.05 0.59
N MET A 72 10.82 7.32 0.41
CA MET A 72 10.85 5.88 0.69
C MET A 72 10.58 5.59 2.17
N VAL A 73 11.19 6.37 3.07
CA VAL A 73 10.93 6.24 4.51
C VAL A 73 9.47 6.55 4.83
N ALA A 74 8.88 7.60 4.23
CA ALA A 74 7.48 7.92 4.41
C ALA A 74 6.55 6.79 3.97
N ARG A 75 6.80 6.20 2.78
CA ARG A 75 6.08 5.02 2.28
C ARG A 75 6.23 3.82 3.22
N GLN A 76 7.42 3.58 3.76
CA GLN A 76 7.67 2.52 4.73
C GLN A 76 6.89 2.75 6.03
N ILE A 77 6.82 3.97 6.53
CA ILE A 77 6.03 4.31 7.73
C ILE A 77 4.54 4.03 7.48
N ILE A 78 4.01 4.40 6.32
CA ILE A 78 2.62 4.09 5.92
C ILE A 78 2.44 2.56 5.88
N GLY A 79 3.29 1.83 5.16
CA GLY A 79 3.22 0.37 5.05
C GLY A 79 3.28 -0.34 6.39
N GLN A 80 4.13 0.12 7.33
CA GLN A 80 4.19 -0.41 8.69
C GLN A 80 2.90 -0.16 9.49
N ALA A 81 2.31 1.02 9.34
CA ALA A 81 1.02 1.34 9.98
C ALA A 81 -0.09 0.44 9.42
N VAL A 82 -0.15 0.24 8.10
CA VAL A 82 -1.12 -0.65 7.46
C VAL A 82 -0.89 -2.10 7.90
N LYS A 83 0.36 -2.56 7.97
CA LYS A 83 0.69 -3.90 8.47
C LYS A 83 0.16 -4.15 9.88
N LYS A 84 0.24 -3.13 10.76
CA LYS A 84 -0.32 -3.21 12.12
C LYS A 84 -1.84 -3.34 12.09
N VAL A 85 -2.53 -2.47 11.34
CA VAL A 85 -4.00 -2.54 11.19
C VAL A 85 -4.42 -3.88 10.59
N PHE A 86 -3.69 -4.38 9.60
CA PHE A 86 -3.93 -5.67 8.99
C PHE A 86 -3.85 -6.80 10.03
N GLY A 87 -2.79 -6.84 10.85
CA GLY A 87 -2.63 -7.85 11.91
C GLY A 87 -3.66 -7.77 13.03
N GLU A 88 -4.28 -6.60 13.24
CA GLU A 88 -5.35 -6.41 14.22
C GLU A 88 -6.74 -6.81 13.67
N ARG A 89 -6.94 -6.77 12.35
CA ARG A 89 -8.27 -6.88 11.71
C ARG A 89 -8.46 -8.13 10.87
N PHE A 90 -7.40 -8.77 10.40
CA PHE A 90 -7.46 -9.89 9.47
C PHE A 90 -6.65 -11.10 9.97
N PRO A 91 -6.95 -12.31 9.46
CA PRO A 91 -6.19 -13.52 9.81
C PRO A 91 -4.68 -13.40 9.56
N GLU A 92 -3.86 -14.11 10.35
CA GLU A 92 -2.41 -14.14 10.17
C GLU A 92 -2.02 -14.71 8.81
N VAL A 93 -0.97 -14.16 8.19
CA VAL A 93 -0.39 -14.68 6.96
C VAL A 93 0.60 -15.79 7.31
N GLY A 94 0.44 -16.97 6.71
CA GLY A 94 1.35 -18.10 6.90
C GLY A 94 2.81 -17.75 6.58
N ARG A 95 3.74 -18.20 7.44
CA ARG A 95 5.15 -17.77 7.47
C ARG A 95 6.02 -18.23 6.31
N GLU A 96 5.52 -19.11 5.45
CA GLU A 96 6.32 -19.65 4.36
C GLU A 96 6.46 -18.64 3.21
N VAL A 97 7.63 -18.03 3.10
CA VAL A 97 7.97 -17.12 1.99
C VAL A 97 7.88 -17.91 0.69
N GLY A 98 7.02 -17.48 -0.23
CA GLY A 98 6.82 -18.17 -1.51
C GLY A 98 5.88 -19.37 -1.46
N SER A 99 5.11 -19.59 -0.40
CA SER A 99 4.01 -20.58 -0.38
C SER A 99 2.82 -20.19 -1.27
N GLY A 100 3.06 -19.63 -2.46
CA GLY A 100 2.08 -19.75 -3.54
C GLY A 100 2.03 -21.16 -4.14
N GLY A 101 2.62 -22.15 -3.45
CA GLY A 101 2.64 -23.55 -3.84
C GLY A 101 1.32 -24.25 -3.54
N GLU A 102 1.19 -25.48 -4.05
CA GLU A 102 -0.03 -26.29 -3.99
C GLU A 102 -0.51 -26.62 -2.56
N ASP A 103 0.36 -26.47 -1.54
CA ASP A 103 0.09 -26.82 -0.14
C ASP A 103 -0.36 -25.65 0.75
N ASP A 104 -0.41 -24.40 0.25
CA ASP A 104 -0.93 -23.28 1.04
C ASP A 104 -2.46 -23.35 1.09
N THR A 105 -2.99 -23.68 2.26
CA THR A 105 -4.43 -23.72 2.55
C THR A 105 -4.88 -22.55 3.41
N GLY A 106 -4.06 -21.50 3.52
CA GLY A 106 -4.36 -20.32 4.30
C GLY A 106 -5.53 -19.51 3.73
N PRO A 107 -6.09 -18.56 4.51
CA PRO A 107 -7.23 -17.74 4.09
C PRO A 107 -6.95 -16.88 2.84
N TYR A 108 -5.68 -16.71 2.48
CA TYR A 108 -5.22 -15.91 1.33
C TYR A 108 -4.76 -16.76 0.14
N ALA A 109 -4.75 -18.09 0.26
CA ALA A 109 -4.14 -18.99 -0.74
C ALA A 109 -4.70 -18.78 -2.15
N THR A 110 -6.03 -18.71 -2.28
CA THR A 110 -6.71 -18.47 -3.56
C THR A 110 -6.26 -17.16 -4.21
N MET A 111 -6.08 -16.10 -3.42
CA MET A 111 -5.64 -14.79 -3.91
C MET A 111 -4.20 -14.87 -4.40
N VAL A 112 -3.31 -15.46 -3.60
CA VAL A 112 -1.89 -15.61 -3.96
C VAL A 112 -1.73 -16.45 -5.23
N GLN A 113 -2.47 -17.57 -5.36
CA GLN A 113 -2.48 -18.40 -6.56
C GLN A 113 -3.02 -17.64 -7.78
N TRP A 114 -4.04 -16.79 -7.60
CA TRP A 114 -4.57 -15.95 -8.67
C TRP A 114 -3.52 -14.98 -9.22
N PHE A 115 -2.73 -14.33 -8.35
CA PHE A 115 -1.59 -13.52 -8.80
C PHE A 115 -0.47 -14.39 -9.39
N ALA A 116 -0.20 -15.58 -8.83
CA ALA A 116 0.81 -16.52 -9.34
C ALA A 116 0.56 -16.95 -10.79
N ALA A 117 -0.72 -17.07 -11.17
CA ALA A 117 -1.16 -17.32 -12.54
C ALA A 117 -0.84 -16.16 -13.52
N GLY A 118 -0.29 -15.04 -13.03
CA GLY A 118 0.13 -13.89 -13.84
C GLY A 118 -0.91 -12.77 -13.91
N ASN A 119 -1.98 -12.86 -13.13
CA ASN A 119 -2.94 -11.76 -13.02
C ASN A 119 -2.33 -10.57 -12.28
N THR A 120 -2.89 -9.40 -12.52
CA THR A 120 -2.48 -8.13 -11.89
C THR A 120 -3.73 -7.28 -11.72
N ILE A 121 -3.73 -6.49 -10.66
CA ILE A 121 -4.68 -5.40 -10.50
C ILE A 121 -3.95 -4.07 -10.38
N THR A 122 -4.58 -3.00 -10.84
CA THR A 122 -4.05 -1.64 -10.75
C THR A 122 -5.12 -0.71 -10.16
N LEU A 123 -4.79 -0.11 -9.03
CA LEU A 123 -5.66 0.80 -8.30
C LEU A 123 -5.10 2.22 -8.39
N SER A 124 -5.98 3.20 -8.53
CA SER A 124 -5.62 4.62 -8.57
C SER A 124 -6.47 5.46 -7.63
N ASP A 125 -5.89 6.55 -7.12
CA ASP A 125 -6.60 7.59 -6.36
C ASP A 125 -7.34 8.58 -7.28
N GLU A 126 -7.30 8.37 -8.60
CA GLU A 126 -7.98 9.21 -9.59
C GLU A 126 -9.21 8.53 -10.21
N GLN A 127 -9.44 7.24 -9.97
CA GLN A 127 -10.53 6.49 -10.59
C GLN A 127 -11.85 6.56 -9.79
N ALA A 128 -12.97 6.43 -10.49
CA ALA A 128 -14.30 6.30 -9.89
C ALA A 128 -14.38 5.08 -8.97
N PHE A 129 -15.22 5.15 -7.95
CA PHE A 129 -15.38 4.09 -6.96
C PHE A 129 -15.90 2.80 -7.58
N GLN A 130 -16.78 2.89 -8.56
CA GLN A 130 -17.28 1.71 -9.26
C GLN A 130 -16.17 0.94 -9.96
N ASP A 131 -15.24 1.62 -10.63
CA ASP A 131 -14.13 0.99 -11.33
C ASP A 131 -13.11 0.43 -10.33
N PHE A 132 -12.83 1.19 -9.27
CA PHE A 132 -11.99 0.74 -8.15
C PHE A 132 -12.51 -0.56 -7.51
N GLU A 133 -13.80 -0.60 -7.17
CA GLU A 133 -14.41 -1.80 -6.58
C GLU A 133 -14.45 -2.96 -7.57
N ALA A 134 -14.75 -2.70 -8.85
CA ALA A 134 -14.74 -3.72 -9.89
C ALA A 134 -13.36 -4.36 -10.06
N GLU A 135 -12.29 -3.56 -9.96
CA GLU A 135 -10.92 -4.05 -10.02
C GLU A 135 -10.59 -4.96 -8.82
N LEU A 136 -10.99 -4.57 -7.60
CA LEU A 136 -10.85 -5.42 -6.41
C LEU A 136 -11.65 -6.72 -6.52
N ALA A 137 -12.86 -6.66 -7.07
CA ALA A 137 -13.74 -7.81 -7.26
C ALA A 137 -13.18 -8.87 -8.22
N ARG A 138 -12.16 -8.53 -9.03
CA ARG A 138 -11.48 -9.50 -9.90
C ARG A 138 -10.66 -10.52 -9.12
N VAL A 139 -10.24 -10.18 -7.88
CA VAL A 139 -9.45 -11.06 -7.02
C VAL A 139 -10.39 -12.00 -6.25
N PRO A 140 -10.35 -13.32 -6.49
CA PRO A 140 -11.32 -14.23 -5.90
C PRO A 140 -11.23 -14.28 -4.36
N GLY A 141 -12.36 -14.12 -3.69
CA GLY A 141 -12.45 -14.17 -2.22
C GLY A 141 -12.01 -12.88 -1.51
N LEU A 142 -11.56 -11.86 -2.24
CA LEU A 142 -10.98 -10.65 -1.62
C LEU A 142 -12.03 -9.81 -0.91
N LEU A 143 -13.14 -9.50 -1.59
CA LEU A 143 -14.21 -8.70 -1.00
C LEU A 143 -14.96 -9.46 0.10
N GLU A 144 -15.08 -10.78 -0.04
CA GLU A 144 -15.66 -11.68 0.95
C GLU A 144 -14.83 -11.70 2.24
N LEU A 145 -13.50 -11.79 2.12
CA LEU A 145 -12.61 -11.74 3.27
C LEU A 145 -12.59 -10.36 3.94
N ALA A 146 -12.90 -9.31 3.17
CA ALA A 146 -12.98 -7.93 3.66
C ALA A 146 -14.32 -7.59 4.33
N GLU A 147 -15.35 -8.45 4.27
CA GLU A 147 -16.66 -8.19 4.88
C GLU A 147 -16.62 -7.80 6.36
N PRO A 148 -15.78 -8.41 7.22
CA PRO A 148 -15.69 -8.02 8.63
C PRO A 148 -15.10 -6.63 8.87
N PHE A 149 -14.55 -5.98 7.83
CA PHE A 149 -13.94 -4.67 7.98
C PHE A 149 -14.99 -3.58 8.24
N GLY A 150 -16.16 -3.67 7.59
CA GLY A 150 -17.29 -2.79 7.81
C GLY A 150 -18.51 -3.11 6.93
N PRO A 151 -19.68 -2.50 7.24
CA PRO A 151 -20.95 -2.89 6.64
C PRO A 151 -21.14 -2.37 5.20
N THR A 152 -20.54 -1.22 4.86
CA THR A 152 -20.72 -0.55 3.57
C THR A 152 -19.81 -1.17 2.50
N ARG A 153 -20.11 -0.92 1.22
CA ARG A 153 -19.27 -1.40 0.13
C ARG A 153 -17.91 -0.68 0.10
N GLU A 154 -17.90 0.58 0.51
CA GLU A 154 -16.71 1.41 0.69
C GLU A 154 -15.80 0.86 1.79
N ASP A 155 -16.36 0.47 2.94
CA ASP A 155 -15.59 -0.16 4.02
C ASP A 155 -14.95 -1.47 3.54
N ARG A 156 -15.71 -2.31 2.83
CA ARG A 156 -15.20 -3.57 2.28
C ARG A 156 -14.09 -3.34 1.27
N ALA A 157 -14.24 -2.33 0.41
CA ALA A 157 -13.22 -1.99 -0.57
C ALA A 157 -11.92 -1.49 0.10
N LEU A 158 -12.02 -0.68 1.16
CA LEU A 158 -10.87 -0.29 1.99
C LEU A 158 -10.24 -1.51 2.68
N GLY A 159 -11.06 -2.41 3.24
CA GLY A 159 -10.59 -3.66 3.83
C GLY A 159 -9.84 -4.55 2.83
N ALA A 160 -10.34 -4.65 1.61
CA ALA A 160 -9.72 -5.38 0.52
C ALA A 160 -8.34 -4.81 0.14
N GLU A 161 -8.21 -3.48 0.04
CA GLU A 161 -6.90 -2.85 -0.14
C GLU A 161 -5.94 -3.12 1.01
N ILE A 162 -6.41 -3.08 2.26
CA ILE A 162 -5.59 -3.40 3.45
C ILE A 162 -5.11 -4.86 3.39
N ILE A 163 -5.94 -5.79 2.91
CA ILE A 163 -5.53 -7.19 2.71
C ILE A 163 -4.41 -7.28 1.66
N LEU A 164 -4.55 -6.63 0.51
CA LEU A 164 -3.53 -6.63 -0.55
C LEU A 164 -2.21 -6.03 -0.07
N GLU A 165 -2.28 -4.91 0.65
CA GLU A 165 -1.11 -4.30 1.27
C GLU A 165 -0.53 -5.22 2.35
N GLY A 166 -1.36 -5.85 3.18
CA GLY A 166 -0.92 -6.83 4.17
C GLY A 166 -0.14 -7.97 3.53
N LEU A 167 -0.62 -8.53 2.41
CA LEU A 167 0.08 -9.55 1.64
C LEU A 167 1.41 -9.05 1.06
N HIS A 168 1.46 -7.80 0.59
CA HIS A 168 2.71 -7.17 0.17
C HIS A 168 3.71 -7.04 1.33
N GLN A 169 3.26 -6.55 2.49
CA GLN A 169 4.06 -6.39 3.71
C GLN A 169 4.52 -7.72 4.35
N HIS A 170 3.97 -8.85 3.89
CA HIS A 170 4.39 -10.22 4.23
C HIS A 170 5.10 -10.95 3.08
N LEU A 171 5.52 -10.22 2.04
CA LEU A 171 6.26 -10.76 0.90
C LEU A 171 5.50 -11.90 0.18
N LYS A 172 4.17 -11.79 0.10
CA LYS A 172 3.34 -12.68 -0.74
C LYS A 172 3.05 -12.06 -2.09
N LEU A 173 2.96 -10.74 -2.16
CA LEU A 173 2.73 -9.98 -3.39
C LEU A 173 3.82 -8.93 -3.62
N ALA A 174 4.15 -8.70 -4.88
CA ALA A 174 4.85 -7.49 -5.29
C ALA A 174 3.86 -6.33 -5.42
N ARG A 175 4.38 -5.14 -5.13
CA ARG A 175 3.70 -3.86 -5.28
C ARG A 175 4.59 -2.95 -6.10
N GLU A 176 4.00 -2.26 -7.06
CA GLU A 176 4.66 -1.22 -7.84
C GLU A 176 3.85 0.06 -7.75
N ASP A 177 4.54 1.15 -7.45
CA ASP A 177 3.98 2.50 -7.45
C ASP A 177 4.39 3.19 -8.75
N LEU A 178 3.43 3.72 -9.49
CA LEU A 178 3.65 4.55 -10.66
C LEU A 178 2.66 5.72 -10.66
N ASP A 179 3.17 6.94 -10.45
CA ASP A 179 2.36 8.16 -10.37
C ASP A 179 1.18 8.01 -9.38
N SER A 180 -0.06 8.09 -9.86
CA SER A 180 -1.32 7.93 -9.12
C SER A 180 -1.77 6.47 -9.00
N GLN A 181 -0.95 5.50 -9.42
CA GLN A 181 -1.32 4.09 -9.52
C GLN A 181 -0.48 3.19 -8.61
N ILE A 182 -1.16 2.21 -8.00
CA ILE A 182 -0.57 1.10 -7.26
C ILE A 182 -0.97 -0.18 -7.99
N SER A 183 0.02 -0.99 -8.36
CA SER A 183 -0.22 -2.29 -8.99
C SER A 183 0.25 -3.43 -8.10
N TYR A 184 -0.60 -4.43 -7.91
CA TYR A 184 -0.28 -5.66 -7.17
C TYR A 184 -0.09 -6.82 -8.15
N LYS A 185 1.01 -7.57 -7.99
CA LYS A 185 1.38 -8.68 -8.88
C LYS A 185 2.17 -9.76 -8.15
N GLU A 186 2.48 -10.83 -8.86
CA GLU A 186 3.31 -11.93 -8.36
C GLU A 186 4.74 -11.48 -8.02
N LEU A 187 5.29 -11.96 -6.88
CA LEU A 187 6.55 -11.48 -6.32
C LEU A 187 7.80 -11.98 -7.07
N VAL A 188 7.85 -13.25 -7.47
CA VAL A 188 9.03 -13.92 -8.05
C VAL A 188 9.33 -13.38 -9.45
N LYS A 189 8.34 -13.32 -10.33
CA LYS A 189 8.40 -12.70 -11.66
C LYS A 189 8.78 -11.22 -11.54
N PHE A 190 8.27 -10.50 -10.55
CA PHE A 190 8.64 -9.10 -10.33
C PHE A 190 10.15 -8.94 -10.05
N HIS A 191 10.73 -9.77 -9.19
CA HIS A 191 12.18 -9.73 -8.92
C HIS A 191 13.05 -10.11 -10.12
N LEU A 192 12.54 -10.97 -11.01
CA LEU A 192 13.22 -11.34 -12.26
C LEU A 192 13.13 -10.24 -13.33
N LEU A 193 12.04 -9.47 -13.34
CA LEU A 193 11.77 -8.43 -14.35
C LEU A 193 12.37 -7.06 -14.00
N LYS A 194 12.72 -6.79 -12.73
CA LYS A 194 13.34 -5.51 -12.37
C LYS A 194 14.71 -5.40 -13.04
N PRO A 195 14.94 -4.44 -13.96
CA PRO A 195 16.26 -4.27 -14.56
C PRO A 195 17.22 -3.95 -13.43
N ARG A 196 18.25 -4.79 -13.24
CA ARG A 196 19.36 -4.47 -12.36
C ARG A 196 19.92 -3.14 -12.86
N GLY A 197 19.71 -2.07 -12.10
CA GLY A 197 20.22 -0.75 -12.42
C GLY A 197 21.68 -0.87 -12.83
N ARG A 198 22.00 -0.35 -14.01
CA ARG A 198 23.36 -0.24 -14.55
C ARG A 198 24.27 0.22 -13.41
N ARG A 199 25.11 -0.68 -12.88
CA ARG A 199 26.30 -0.28 -12.13
C ARG A 199 27.08 0.58 -13.11
N GLY A 200 27.12 1.88 -12.84
CA GLY A 200 27.94 2.81 -13.59
C GLY A 200 29.37 2.30 -13.59
N ASP A 201 29.81 1.84 -14.75
CA ASP A 201 31.20 1.57 -15.03
C ASP A 201 31.91 2.92 -14.96
N ARG A 202 32.48 3.21 -13.79
CA ARG A 202 33.49 4.26 -13.65
C ARG A 202 34.81 3.60 -13.98
N ASP A 203 35.07 3.44 -15.27
CA ASP A 203 36.43 3.41 -15.76
C ASP A 203 37.06 4.76 -15.43
N VAL A 204 37.95 4.74 -14.44
CA VAL A 204 38.91 5.80 -14.20
C VAL A 204 40.29 5.19 -14.35
N ASN A 205 40.97 5.65 -15.42
CA ASN A 205 42.35 5.47 -15.86
C ASN A 205 42.63 4.36 -16.87
#